data_AF-A0AAJ5CZC0-F1
#
_entry.id   AF-A0AAJ5CZC0-F1
#
_cell.length_a   1.000
_cell.length_b   1.000
_cell.length_c   1.000
_cell.angle_alpha   90.00
_cell.angle_beta   90.00
_cell.angle_gamma   90.00
#
_symmetry.space_group_name_H-M   'P 1'
#
loop_
_entity.id
_entity.type
_entity.pdbx_description
1 polymer ?
#
loop_
_entity_poly.entity_id
_entity_poly.type
_entity_poly.pdbx_seq_one_letter_code
_entity_poly.pdbx_strand_id
1 'polypeptide(L)'
;MQALLSGQVDAIGCSVTVANAIRQRAPGQFEPKFNLLQQSMGIALRPNQTELLAAVNDFVTRNTANGELNKLYRKWLDTDLPKLQ
;
A
#
# COMPACT_ATOMS: atom_id res chain seq x y z
N MET A 1 13.73 7.23 5.61
CA MET A 1 13.31 8.46 4.89
C MET A 1 14.29 9.61 5.10
N GLN A 2 14.55 10.07 6.34
CA GLN A 2 15.46 11.20 6.57
C GLN A 2 16.84 11.02 5.94
N ALA A 3 17.46 9.84 6.11
CA ALA A 3 18.76 9.52 5.52
C ALA A 3 18.79 9.64 3.99
N LEU A 4 17.68 9.32 3.31
CA LEU A 4 17.57 9.50 1.86
C LEU A 4 17.46 10.99 1.51
N LEU A 5 16.59 11.73 2.22
CA LEU A 5 16.36 13.16 1.98
C LEU A 5 17.60 14.02 2.28
N SER A 6 18.45 13.59 3.21
CA SER A 6 19.72 14.26 3.53
C SER A 6 20.92 13.76 2.72
N GLY A 7 20.74 12.81 1.80
CA GLY A 7 21.81 12.27 0.98
C GLY A 7 22.81 11.37 1.72
N GLN A 8 22.45 10.84 2.89
CA GLN A 8 23.29 9.87 3.63
C GLN A 8 23.28 8.48 2.98
N VAL A 9 22.26 8.17 2.17
CA VAL A 9 22.13 6.93 1.41
C VAL A 9 21.59 7.22 0.02
N ASP A 10 21.99 6.43 -0.97
CA ASP A 10 21.56 6.59 -2.36
C ASP A 10 20.17 6.00 -2.64
N ALA A 11 19.75 5.00 -1.86
CA ALA A 11 18.49 4.29 -2.06
C ALA A 11 17.94 3.71 -0.75
N ILE A 12 16.63 3.47 -0.72
CA ILE A 12 15.95 2.74 0.35
C ILE A 12 14.92 1.77 -0.23
N GLY A 13 14.72 0.62 0.42
CA GLY A 13 13.51 -0.17 0.27
C GLY A 13 12.41 0.38 1.17
N CYS A 14 11.21 0.62 0.63
CA CYS A 14 10.10 1.15 1.42
C CYS A 14 8.72 0.75 0.86
N SER A 15 7.68 0.95 1.66
CA SER A 15 6.28 0.73 1.26
C SER A 15 5.77 1.86 0.36
N VAL A 16 4.67 1.59 -0.37
CA VAL A 16 3.97 2.59 -1.20
C VAL A 16 3.55 3.85 -0.43
N THR A 17 3.20 3.71 0.86
CA THR A 17 2.85 4.83 1.73
C THR A 17 4.05 5.76 1.97
N VAL A 18 5.22 5.20 2.26
CA VAL A 18 6.46 5.95 2.46
C VAL A 18 6.93 6.56 1.14
N ALA A 19 6.84 5.81 0.04
CA ALA A 19 7.14 6.31 -1.29
C ALA A 19 6.27 7.53 -1.65
N ASN A 20 4.97 7.48 -1.35
CA ASN A 20 4.07 8.62 -1.58
C ASN A 20 4.47 9.85 -0.74
N ALA A 21 4.81 9.65 0.53
CA ALA A 21 5.28 10.73 1.39
C ALA A 21 6.59 11.36 0.90
N ILE A 22 7.50 10.56 0.33
CA ILE A 22 8.74 11.07 -0.30
C ILE A 22 8.41 11.90 -1.53
N ARG A 23 7.52 11.43 -2.42
CA ARG A 23 7.11 12.18 -3.61
C ARG A 23 6.50 13.54 -3.27
N GLN A 24 5.72 13.63 -2.19
CA GLN A 24 5.14 14.89 -1.73
C GLN A 24 6.19 15.85 -1.14
N ARG A 25 7.18 15.33 -0.40
CA ARG A 25 8.21 16.15 0.26
C ARG A 25 9.37 16.55 -0.64
N ALA A 26 9.71 15.72 -1.62
CA ALA A 26 10.82 15.92 -2.54
C ALA A 26 10.39 15.57 -3.98
N PRO A 27 9.48 16.35 -4.59
CA PRO A 27 8.95 16.06 -5.91
C PRO A 27 10.06 15.98 -6.97
N GLY A 28 10.08 14.90 -7.75
CA GLY A 28 11.03 14.71 -8.85
C GLY A 28 12.48 14.42 -8.45
N GLN A 29 12.81 14.36 -7.15
CA GLN A 29 14.19 14.08 -6.70
C GLN A 29 14.53 12.59 -6.66
N PHE A 30 13.52 11.74 -6.44
CA PHE A 30 13.70 10.30 -6.31
C PHE A 30 12.74 9.57 -7.24
N GLU A 31 13.21 8.44 -7.78
CA GLU A 31 12.45 7.59 -8.68
C GLU A 31 12.31 6.15 -8.14
N PRO A 32 11.15 5.51 -8.36
CA PRO A 32 11.00 4.09 -8.07
C PRO A 32 11.82 3.25 -9.08
N LYS A 33 12.66 2.33 -8.58
CA LYS A 33 13.53 1.49 -9.42
C LYS A 33 12.87 0.17 -9.83
N PHE A 34 12.34 -0.58 -8.88
CA PHE A 34 11.64 -1.84 -9.12
C PHE A 34 10.77 -2.21 -7.92
N ASN A 35 9.83 -3.14 -8.12
CA ASN A 35 9.05 -3.71 -7.04
C ASN A 35 9.83 -4.87 -6.38
N LEU A 36 10.25 -4.69 -5.12
CA LEU A 36 10.99 -5.72 -4.40
C LEU A 36 10.08 -6.88 -3.95
N LEU A 37 8.92 -6.55 -3.38
CA LEU A 37 7.93 -7.51 -2.89
C LEU A 37 6.56 -6.84 -2.83
N GLN A 38 5.55 -7.50 -3.37
CA GLN A 38 4.17 -7.11 -3.14
C GLN A 38 3.73 -7.61 -1.77
N GLN A 39 3.61 -6.69 -0.80
CA GLN A 39 3.13 -7.02 0.54
C GLN A 39 1.61 -7.11 0.57
N SER A 40 1.08 -8.28 0.93
CA SER A 40 -0.36 -8.48 1.15
C SER A 40 -0.73 -8.06 2.58
N MET A 41 -1.31 -6.86 2.72
CA MET A 41 -1.79 -6.37 4.02
C MET A 41 -3.17 -6.95 4.33
N GLY A 42 -3.23 -7.88 5.28
CA GLY A 42 -4.47 -8.47 5.77
C GLY A 42 -5.09 -7.72 6.94
N ILE A 43 -6.41 -7.83 7.09
CA ILE A 43 -7.14 -7.37 8.27
C ILE A 43 -6.98 -8.43 9.37
N ALA A 44 -6.24 -8.10 10.43
CA ALA A 44 -6.00 -9.03 11.53
C ALA A 44 -7.26 -9.16 12.42
N LEU A 45 -7.65 -10.40 12.71
CA LEU A 45 -8.80 -10.75 13.55
C LEU A 45 -8.38 -11.66 14.69
N ARG A 46 -9.21 -11.78 15.73
CA ARG A 46 -9.02 -12.79 16.77
C ARG A 46 -9.18 -14.19 16.16
N PRO A 47 -8.39 -15.19 16.58
CA PRO A 47 -8.58 -16.57 16.13
C PRO A 47 -9.99 -17.11 16.41
N ASN A 48 -10.42 -18.09 15.60
CA ASN A 48 -11.68 -18.83 15.75
C ASN A 48 -12.96 -17.99 15.59
N GLN A 49 -12.93 -16.93 14.78
CA GLN A 49 -14.11 -16.11 14.45
C GLN A 49 -14.54 -16.31 13.00
N THR A 50 -15.07 -17.49 12.66
CA THR A 50 -15.39 -17.88 11.28
C THR A 50 -16.39 -16.95 10.60
N GLU A 51 -17.46 -16.57 11.29
CA GLU A 51 -18.49 -15.67 10.73
C GLU A 51 -17.93 -14.27 10.46
N LEU A 52 -17.13 -13.73 11.39
CA LEU A 52 -16.50 -12.43 11.20
C LEU A 52 -15.47 -12.46 10.07
N LEU A 53 -14.67 -13.53 10.00
CA LEU A 53 -13.71 -13.72 8.92
C LEU A 53 -14.42 -13.75 7.56
N ALA A 54 -15.53 -14.49 7.44
CA ALA A 54 -16.34 -14.54 6.23
C ALA A 54 -16.89 -13.15 5.86
N ALA A 55 -17.48 -12.43 6.81
CA ALA A 55 -18.02 -11.10 6.57
C ALA A 55 -16.96 -10.07 6.14
N VAL A 56 -15.76 -10.13 6.73
CA VAL A 56 -14.63 -9.26 6.38
C VAL A 56 -14.11 -9.59 4.98
N ASN A 57 -13.94 -10.87 4.66
CA ASN A 57 -13.50 -11.29 3.32
C ASN A 57 -14.53 -10.95 2.24
N ASP A 58 -15.82 -11.07 2.52
CA ASP A 58 -16.89 -10.66 1.61
C ASP A 58 -16.90 -9.15 1.40
N PHE A 59 -16.66 -8.36 2.46
CA PHE A 59 -16.49 -6.92 2.33
C PHE A 59 -15.31 -6.58 1.40
N VAL A 60 -14.15 -7.20 1.59
CA VAL A 60 -12.97 -6.95 0.74
C VAL A 60 -13.24 -7.38 -0.70
N THR A 61 -13.83 -8.55 -0.91
CA THR A 61 -14.16 -9.08 -2.24
C THR A 61 -15.12 -8.15 -2.99
N ARG A 62 -16.25 -7.78 -2.38
CA ARG A 62 -17.24 -6.91 -3.02
C ARG A 62 -16.67 -5.54 -3.35
N ASN A 63 -15.91 -4.93 -2.43
CA ASN A 63 -15.37 -3.59 -2.64
C ASN A 63 -14.12 -3.55 -3.53
N THR A 64 -13.47 -4.70 -3.74
CA THR A 64 -12.46 -4.85 -4.79
C THR A 64 -13.14 -4.95 -6.15
N ALA A 65 -14.16 -5.82 -6.28
CA ALA A 65 -14.87 -6.07 -7.53
C ALA A 65 -15.61 -4.83 -8.06
N ASN A 66 -16.18 -4.02 -7.18
CA ASN A 66 -16.88 -2.79 -7.56
C ASN A 66 -15.94 -1.56 -7.71
N GLY A 67 -14.63 -1.71 -7.45
CA GLY A 67 -13.63 -0.67 -7.58
C GLY A 67 -13.58 0.38 -6.45
N GLU A 68 -14.41 0.29 -5.42
CA GLU A 68 -14.42 1.25 -4.30
C GLU A 68 -13.09 1.25 -3.53
N LEU A 69 -12.50 0.07 -3.29
CA LEU A 69 -11.17 0.01 -2.67
C LEU A 69 -10.11 0.65 -3.56
N ASN A 70 -10.19 0.49 -4.88
CA ASN A 70 -9.24 1.15 -5.78
C ASN A 70 -9.37 2.68 -5.75
N LYS A 71 -10.59 3.20 -5.66
CA LYS A 71 -10.82 4.66 -5.50
C LYS A 71 -10.15 5.19 -4.23
N LEU A 72 -10.30 4.48 -3.12
CA LEU A 72 -9.65 4.84 -1.86
C LEU A 72 -8.12 4.73 -1.97
N TYR A 73 -7.63 3.68 -2.63
CA TYR A 73 -6.19 3.46 -2.84
C TYR A 73 -5.55 4.62 -3.61
N ARG A 74 -6.20 5.07 -4.71
CA ARG A 74 -5.76 6.27 -5.45
C ARG A 74 -5.83 7.53 -4.60
N LYS A 75 -6.93 7.75 -3.88
CA LYS A 75 -7.13 8.95 -3.05
C LYS A 75 -6.01 9.13 -2.03
N TRP A 76 -5.57 8.05 -1.39
CA TRP A 76 -4.62 8.11 -0.28
C TRP A 76 -3.17 7.82 -0.67
N LEU A 77 -2.95 6.99 -1.69
CA LEU A 77 -1.62 6.46 -2.03
C LEU A 77 -1.14 6.86 -3.43
N ASP A 78 -2.01 7.47 -4.24
CA ASP A 78 -1.70 7.94 -5.59
C ASP A 78 -1.12 6.83 -6.48
N THR A 79 -1.73 5.64 -6.39
CA THR A 79 -1.42 4.46 -7.20
C THR A 79 -2.68 3.61 -7.31
N ASP A 80 -2.66 2.60 -8.19
CA ASP A 80 -3.70 1.58 -8.28
C ASP A 80 -3.50 0.47 -7.24
N LEU A 81 -4.63 -0.05 -6.74
CA LEU A 81 -4.66 -1.22 -5.88
C LEU A 81 -4.06 -2.42 -6.64
N PRO A 82 -3.01 -3.06 -6.11
CA PRO A 82 -2.44 -4.26 -6.72
C PRO A 82 -3.46 -5.39 -6.79
N LYS A 83 -3.26 -6.33 -7.73
CA LYS A 83 -4.06 -7.57 -7.76
C LYS A 83 -3.88 -8.30 -6.43
N LEU A 84 -4.98 -8.60 -5.75
CA LEU A 84 -4.97 -9.45 -4.57
C LEU A 84 -4.43 -10.83 -4.97
N GLN A 85 -3.45 -11.34 -4.21
CA GLN A 85 -2.82 -12.64 -4.42
C GLN A 85 -3.56 -13.73 -3.67
#